data_AF-V9FHT2-F1
#
_entry.id   AF-V9FHT2-F1
#
_cell.length_a   1.000
_cell.length_b   1.000
_cell.length_c   1.000
_cell.angle_alpha   90.00
_cell.angle_beta   90.00
_cell.angle_gamma   90.00
#
_symmetry.space_group_name_H-M   'P 1'
#
loop_
_entity.id
_entity.type
_entity.pdbx_description
1 polymer ?
#
loop_
_entity_poly.entity_id
_entity_poly.type
_entity_poly.pdbx_seq_one_letter_code
_entity_poly.pdbx_strand_id
1 'polypeptide(L)'
;MSEEKKASDAAGVELVSGSISLPSAEENTLDEPVSTTILRDLRLVGGKLRVVLMPSNTSEETLKALRDWDLWGPLLLCLTLSIMLSVTAPAAQSAMVFTGVFVVIWVGAAIVTINAQLLGSSISFFQSVCVLGYCVFPLNIATLVCMLAKVVVSHILLRMIIVSVGFLWSTRASVVFMSKLVPPKRKALTVYPVLLFYLFISWMVLIQ
;
A
#
# COMPACT_ATOMS: atom_id res chain seq x y z
N MET A 1 56.91 -18.95 68.66
CA MET A 1 56.03 -17.83 69.03
C MET A 1 55.73 -17.11 67.71
N SER A 2 54.82 -17.66 66.90
CA SER A 2 53.36 -17.32 66.86
C SER A 2 53.14 -15.90 66.32
N GLU A 3 52.26 -15.58 65.39
CA GLU A 3 51.19 -16.29 64.66
C GLU A 3 50.71 -15.32 63.55
N GLU A 4 50.17 -15.87 62.46
CA GLU A 4 48.96 -15.39 61.77
C GLU A 4 48.89 -13.97 61.14
N LYS A 5 48.76 -13.88 59.80
CA LYS A 5 47.52 -13.33 59.19
C LYS A 5 47.39 -13.52 57.67
N LYS A 6 46.21 -14.04 57.33
CA LYS A 6 45.55 -14.25 56.04
C LYS A 6 44.88 -12.95 55.54
N ALA A 7 44.98 -12.65 54.24
CA ALA A 7 44.13 -11.75 53.40
C ALA A 7 45.02 -11.21 52.25
N SER A 8 44.63 -11.00 50.99
CA SER A 8 43.38 -11.04 50.27
C SER A 8 43.75 -10.93 48.78
N ASP A 9 43.31 -11.88 47.98
CA ASP A 9 42.56 -11.65 46.75
C ASP A 9 42.74 -10.29 46.03
N ALA A 10 43.33 -10.33 44.83
CA ALA A 10 43.07 -9.37 43.76
C ALA A 10 43.60 -9.96 42.45
N ALA A 11 42.76 -10.77 41.81
CA ALA A 11 42.88 -11.06 40.39
C ALA A 11 43.07 -9.75 39.62
N GLY A 12 43.98 -9.74 38.63
CA GLY A 12 44.19 -8.61 37.76
C GLY A 12 42.88 -8.22 37.08
N VAL A 13 42.31 -7.09 37.50
CA VAL A 13 41.21 -6.45 36.78
C VAL A 13 41.85 -5.75 35.59
N GLU A 14 41.78 -6.41 34.44
CA GLU A 14 42.01 -5.77 33.16
C GLU A 14 40.91 -4.70 32.99
N LEU A 15 41.26 -3.44 33.23
CA LEU A 15 40.42 -2.30 32.90
C LEU A 15 40.27 -2.25 31.39
N VAL A 16 39.29 -2.99 30.88
CA VAL A 16 38.78 -2.82 29.52
C VAL A 16 38.22 -1.40 29.45
N SER A 17 39.07 -0.47 29.00
CA SER A 17 38.64 0.87 28.60
C SER A 17 37.83 0.71 27.33
N GLY A 18 36.57 0.30 27.50
CA GLY A 18 35.58 0.40 26.46
C GLY A 18 35.33 1.88 26.21
N SER A 19 35.87 2.41 25.12
CA SER A 19 35.33 3.63 24.55
C SER A 19 33.89 3.31 24.17
N ILE A 20 32.94 3.72 25.02
CA ILE A 20 31.55 3.82 24.61
C ILE A 20 31.55 4.92 23.56
N SER A 21 31.66 4.51 22.29
CA SER A 21 31.26 5.34 21.17
C SER A 21 29.77 5.56 21.34
N LEU A 22 29.41 6.62 22.06
CA LEU A 22 28.06 7.17 21.95
C LEU A 22 27.83 7.38 20.45
N PRO A 23 26.73 6.88 19.87
CA PRO A 23 26.39 7.25 18.52
C PRO A 23 26.41 8.78 18.48
N SER A 24 27.28 9.31 17.63
CA SER A 24 27.36 10.75 17.36
C SER A 24 25.94 11.25 17.12
N ALA A 25 25.59 12.36 17.76
CA ALA A 25 24.26 12.96 17.69
C ALA A 25 23.79 13.33 16.27
N GLU A 26 24.58 13.06 15.23
CA GLU A 26 24.36 13.39 13.81
C GLU A 26 23.63 12.32 12.98
N GLU A 27 23.15 11.21 13.56
CA GLU A 27 22.27 10.25 12.86
C GLU A 27 20.89 10.12 13.52
N ASN A 28 20.36 11.20 14.08
CA ASN A 28 18.97 11.24 14.52
C ASN A 28 18.06 11.66 13.37
N THR A 29 17.13 10.78 13.00
CA THR A 29 16.04 11.03 12.02
C THR A 29 15.10 12.19 12.40
N LEU A 30 15.30 12.76 13.60
CA LEU A 30 14.42 13.76 14.22
C LEU A 30 14.71 15.19 13.75
N ASP A 31 15.90 15.46 13.18
CA ASP A 31 16.28 16.79 12.64
C ASP A 31 16.15 16.87 11.11
N GLU A 32 15.66 15.81 10.46
CA GLU A 32 15.36 15.87 9.04
C GLU A 32 14.09 16.72 8.82
N PRO A 33 14.12 17.76 7.96
CA PRO A 33 12.94 18.56 7.71
C PRO A 33 11.79 17.67 7.21
N VAL A 34 10.58 17.89 7.73
CA VAL A 34 9.38 17.08 7.40
C VAL A 34 9.17 16.94 5.88
N SER A 35 9.57 17.94 5.11
CA SER A 35 9.52 17.91 3.64
C SER A 35 10.42 16.85 3.00
N THR A 36 11.60 16.56 3.55
CA THR A 36 12.49 15.53 2.99
C THR A 36 11.99 14.13 3.31
N THR A 37 11.39 13.92 4.48
CA THR A 37 10.68 12.69 4.83
C THR A 37 9.49 12.45 3.91
N ILE A 38 8.60 13.46 3.74
CA ILE A 38 7.46 13.35 2.84
C ILE A 38 7.90 13.10 1.39
N LEU A 39 8.94 13.80 0.93
CA LEU A 39 9.44 13.64 -0.43
C LEU A 39 10.05 12.26 -0.67
N ARG A 40 10.72 11.69 0.33
CA ARG A 40 11.24 10.31 0.29
C ARG A 40 10.09 9.31 0.18
N ASP A 41 9.08 9.42 1.04
CA ASP A 41 7.93 8.51 1.04
C ASP A 41 7.13 8.62 -0.27
N LEU A 42 6.91 9.83 -0.78
CA LEU A 42 6.26 10.04 -2.08
C LEU A 42 7.06 9.44 -3.25
N ARG A 43 8.39 9.50 -3.22
CA ARG A 43 9.24 8.85 -4.24
C ARG A 43 9.11 7.33 -4.19
N LEU A 44 9.07 6.75 -2.98
CA LEU A 44 8.88 5.30 -2.79
C LEU A 44 7.51 4.85 -3.29
N VAL A 45 6.45 5.58 -2.92
CA VAL A 45 5.09 5.38 -3.42
C VAL A 45 5.07 5.49 -4.95
N GLY A 46 5.65 6.57 -5.52
CA GLY A 46 5.72 6.78 -6.97
C GLY A 46 6.41 5.64 -7.73
N GLY A 47 7.49 5.08 -7.15
CA GLY A 47 8.13 3.87 -7.66
C GLY A 47 7.16 2.69 -7.76
N LYS A 48 6.41 2.41 -6.68
CA LYS A 48 5.40 1.34 -6.63
C LYS A 48 4.25 1.57 -7.61
N LEU A 49 3.77 2.81 -7.76
CA LEU A 49 2.72 3.18 -8.72
C LEU A 49 3.13 2.93 -10.17
N ARG A 50 4.39 3.21 -10.52
CA ARG A 50 4.91 2.95 -11.87
C ARG A 50 4.86 1.47 -12.24
N VAL A 51 5.11 0.59 -11.26
CA VAL A 51 5.06 -0.86 -11.46
C VAL A 51 3.62 -1.34 -11.69
N VAL A 52 2.66 -0.78 -10.95
CA VAL A 52 1.23 -1.07 -11.14
C VAL A 52 0.77 -0.66 -12.54
N LEU A 53 1.27 0.47 -13.06
CA LEU A 53 0.98 0.89 -14.43
C LEU A 53 1.65 0.02 -15.50
N MET A 54 2.78 -0.63 -15.23
CA MET A 54 3.47 -1.48 -16.21
C MET A 54 3.86 -2.84 -15.61
N PRO A 55 2.91 -3.78 -15.47
CA PRO A 55 3.17 -5.11 -14.92
C PRO A 55 3.95 -6.05 -15.86
N SER A 56 4.24 -5.65 -17.10
CA SER A 56 4.81 -6.53 -18.14
C SER A 56 6.32 -6.78 -18.00
N ASN A 57 7.04 -5.95 -17.23
CA ASN A 57 8.50 -6.07 -17.04
C ASN A 57 8.86 -6.26 -15.56
N THR A 58 7.97 -6.87 -14.78
CA THR A 58 8.14 -6.94 -13.33
C THR A 58 9.12 -8.05 -12.95
N SER A 59 10.35 -7.65 -12.60
CA SER A 59 11.32 -8.52 -11.94
C SER A 59 10.81 -8.92 -10.55
N GLU A 60 11.18 -10.12 -10.07
CA GLU A 60 10.83 -10.61 -8.72
C GLU A 60 11.26 -9.63 -7.62
N GLU A 61 12.34 -8.87 -7.83
CA GLU A 61 12.78 -7.82 -6.90
C GLU A 61 11.78 -6.66 -6.81
N THR A 62 11.18 -6.28 -7.94
CA THR A 62 10.17 -5.22 -7.99
C THR A 62 8.88 -5.67 -7.30
N LEU A 63 8.50 -6.96 -7.44
CA LEU A 63 7.39 -7.57 -6.68
C LEU A 63 7.65 -7.54 -5.17
N LYS A 64 8.91 -7.75 -4.77
CA LYS A 64 9.33 -7.72 -3.37
C LYS A 64 9.25 -6.30 -2.80
N ALA A 65 9.70 -5.29 -3.55
CA ALA A 65 9.61 -3.90 -3.14
C ALA A 65 8.16 -3.42 -2.94
N LEU A 66 7.21 -3.87 -3.78
CA LEU A 66 5.78 -3.61 -3.59
C LEU A 66 5.19 -4.25 -2.32
N ARG A 67 5.83 -5.31 -1.82
CA ARG A 67 5.44 -6.03 -0.61
C ARG A 67 5.95 -5.36 0.65
N ASP A 68 6.92 -4.45 0.56
CA ASP A 68 7.37 -3.69 1.71
C ASP A 68 6.22 -2.84 2.23
N TRP A 69 5.91 -3.01 3.50
CA TRP A 69 4.70 -2.49 4.09
C TRP A 69 4.79 -0.96 4.20
N ASP A 70 4.05 -0.30 3.31
CA ASP A 70 3.93 1.14 3.25
C ASP A 70 2.44 1.44 3.09
N LEU A 71 1.80 1.74 4.22
CA LEU A 71 0.37 2.02 4.32
C LEU A 71 0.03 3.43 3.80
N TRP A 72 1.02 4.31 3.68
CA TRP A 72 0.82 5.69 3.26
C TRP A 72 0.38 5.80 1.81
N GLY A 73 1.00 5.06 0.90
CA GLY A 73 0.61 5.05 -0.52
C GLY A 73 -0.85 4.64 -0.77
N PRO A 74 -1.30 3.46 -0.31
CA PRO A 74 -2.67 3.00 -0.41
C PRO A 74 -3.68 3.95 0.24
N LEU A 75 -3.32 4.54 1.40
CA LEU A 75 -4.14 5.54 2.07
C LEU A 75 -4.30 6.79 1.18
N LEU A 76 -3.21 7.32 0.63
CA LEU A 76 -3.25 8.50 -0.25
C LEU A 76 -4.10 8.24 -1.51
N LEU A 77 -3.96 7.07 -2.13
CA LEU A 77 -4.78 6.68 -3.29
C LEU A 77 -6.26 6.53 -2.94
N CYS A 78 -6.57 5.97 -1.77
CA CYS A 78 -7.93 5.82 -1.26
C CYS A 78 -8.57 7.18 -0.97
N LEU A 79 -7.85 8.07 -0.29
CA LEU A 79 -8.29 9.43 0.00
C LEU A 79 -8.50 10.22 -1.29
N THR A 80 -7.56 10.14 -2.24
CA THR A 80 -7.69 10.82 -3.53
C THR A 80 -8.96 10.37 -4.24
N LEU A 81 -9.18 9.06 -4.39
CA LEU A 81 -10.38 8.55 -5.03
C LEU A 81 -11.65 8.98 -4.30
N SER A 82 -11.68 8.88 -2.97
CA SER A 82 -12.83 9.25 -2.13
C SER A 82 -13.16 10.74 -2.24
N ILE A 83 -12.15 11.61 -2.29
CA ILE A 83 -12.33 13.07 -2.46
C ILE A 83 -12.84 13.39 -3.86
N MET A 84 -12.25 12.82 -4.91
CA MET A 84 -12.69 13.05 -6.29
C MET A 84 -14.15 12.64 -6.48
N LEU A 85 -14.53 11.50 -5.90
CA LEU A 85 -15.91 11.03 -5.94
C LEU A 85 -16.84 11.91 -5.09
N SER A 86 -16.39 12.38 -3.92
CA SER A 86 -17.17 13.24 -3.03
C SER A 86 -17.46 14.62 -3.64
N VAL A 87 -16.47 15.23 -4.29
CA VAL A 87 -16.59 16.55 -4.94
C VAL A 87 -17.52 16.52 -6.15
N THR A 88 -17.62 15.37 -6.82
CA THR A 88 -18.53 15.21 -7.98
C THR A 88 -19.96 14.89 -7.57
N ALA A 89 -20.18 14.44 -6.32
CA ALA A 89 -21.48 14.10 -5.78
C ALA A 89 -22.29 15.33 -5.32
N PRO A 90 -23.63 15.22 -5.24
CA PRO A 90 -24.46 16.27 -4.66
C PRO A 90 -24.04 16.60 -3.22
N ALA A 91 -24.05 17.89 -2.84
CA ALA A 91 -23.56 18.35 -1.54
C ALA A 91 -24.22 17.67 -0.33
N ALA A 92 -25.47 17.23 -0.46
CA ALA A 92 -26.18 16.50 0.60
C ALA A 92 -25.64 15.08 0.85
N GLN A 93 -24.94 14.47 -0.13
CA GLN A 93 -24.49 13.08 -0.09
C GLN A 93 -22.95 12.94 -0.13
N SER A 94 -22.22 14.04 -0.33
CA SER A 94 -20.75 14.06 -0.48
C SER A 94 -20.02 13.35 0.68
N ALA A 95 -20.47 13.55 1.92
CA ALA A 95 -19.90 12.91 3.11
C ALA A 95 -20.17 11.40 3.16
N MET A 96 -21.38 10.96 2.77
CA MET A 96 -21.72 9.53 2.70
C MET A 96 -20.92 8.83 1.61
N VAL A 97 -20.76 9.48 0.45
CA VAL A 97 -19.93 9.00 -0.65
C VAL A 97 -18.46 8.86 -0.21
N PHE A 98 -17.90 9.91 0.38
CA PHE A 98 -16.51 9.91 0.85
C PHE A 98 -16.26 8.76 1.82
N THR A 99 -17.09 8.66 2.85
CA THR A 99 -16.98 7.64 3.88
C THR A 99 -17.24 6.25 3.31
N GLY A 100 -18.22 6.11 2.42
CA GLY A 100 -18.56 4.86 1.76
C GLY A 100 -17.40 4.30 0.94
N VAL A 101 -16.79 5.12 0.07
CA VAL A 101 -15.64 4.71 -0.74
C VAL A 101 -14.44 4.35 0.15
N PHE A 102 -14.17 5.16 1.16
CA PHE A 102 -13.09 4.90 2.11
C PHE A 102 -13.26 3.55 2.82
N VAL A 103 -14.42 3.32 3.44
CA VAL A 103 -14.71 2.08 4.18
C VAL A 103 -14.68 0.87 3.24
N VAL A 104 -15.28 0.98 2.05
CA VAL A 104 -15.32 -0.09 1.05
C VAL A 104 -13.91 -0.53 0.63
N ILE A 105 -12.99 0.42 0.40
CA ILE A 105 -11.62 0.09 0.00
C ILE A 105 -10.90 -0.64 1.14
N TRP A 106 -10.97 -0.13 2.36
CA TRP A 106 -10.26 -0.71 3.51
C TRP A 106 -10.83 -2.06 3.95
N VAL A 107 -12.15 -2.13 4.15
CA VAL A 107 -12.83 -3.36 4.55
C VAL A 107 -12.81 -4.39 3.43
N GLY A 108 -13.02 -3.96 2.19
CA GLY A 108 -12.93 -4.84 1.02
C GLY A 108 -11.53 -5.43 0.86
N ALA A 109 -10.48 -4.61 0.97
CA ALA A 109 -9.10 -5.11 0.92
C ALA A 109 -8.79 -6.07 2.07
N ALA A 110 -9.32 -5.83 3.28
CA ALA A 110 -9.19 -6.73 4.41
C ALA A 110 -9.87 -8.09 4.15
N ILE A 111 -11.11 -8.10 3.65
CA ILE A 111 -11.86 -9.33 3.32
C ILE A 111 -11.15 -10.15 2.25
N VAL A 112 -10.70 -9.51 1.16
CA VAL A 112 -9.95 -10.17 0.08
C VAL A 112 -8.65 -10.74 0.61
N THR A 113 -7.95 -10.00 1.47
CA THR A 113 -6.69 -10.43 2.06
C THR A 113 -6.87 -11.61 3.02
N ILE A 114 -7.88 -11.58 3.88
CA ILE A 114 -8.18 -12.71 4.79
C ILE A 114 -8.47 -13.96 3.97
N ASN A 115 -9.28 -13.83 2.90
CA ASN A 115 -9.51 -14.94 1.97
C ASN A 115 -8.19 -15.47 1.38
N ALA A 116 -7.33 -14.59 0.87
CA ALA A 116 -6.04 -15.01 0.32
C ALA A 116 -5.15 -15.71 1.36
N GLN A 117 -5.12 -15.24 2.61
CA GLN A 117 -4.36 -15.89 3.67
C GLN A 117 -4.93 -17.26 4.06
N LEU A 118 -6.25 -17.42 4.15
CA LEU A 118 -6.90 -18.71 4.40
C LEU A 118 -6.60 -19.73 3.29
N LEU A 119 -6.37 -19.26 2.06
CA LEU A 119 -5.97 -20.10 0.93
C LEU A 119 -4.51 -20.53 0.97
N GLY A 120 -3.70 -19.96 1.88
CA GLY A 120 -2.27 -20.23 2.05
C GLY A 120 -1.36 -19.23 1.32
N SER A 121 -1.73 -17.95 1.28
CA SER A 121 -0.85 -16.89 0.76
C SER A 121 0.47 -16.83 1.53
N SER A 122 1.58 -16.62 0.82
CA SER A 122 2.94 -16.54 1.39
C SER A 122 3.32 -15.18 1.97
N ILE A 123 2.39 -14.22 2.02
CA ILE A 123 2.65 -12.84 2.48
C ILE A 123 1.78 -12.44 3.66
N SER A 124 2.24 -11.46 4.44
CA SER A 124 1.51 -10.93 5.59
C SER A 124 0.24 -10.18 5.16
N PHE A 125 -0.78 -10.17 6.04
CA PHE A 125 -2.04 -9.43 5.86
C PHE A 125 -1.83 -8.03 5.29
N PHE A 126 -1.04 -7.25 5.99
CA PHE A 126 -0.80 -5.85 5.73
C PHE A 126 -0.12 -5.57 4.38
N GLN A 127 0.77 -6.47 3.95
CA GLN A 127 1.42 -6.39 2.64
C GLN A 127 0.42 -6.60 1.51
N SER A 128 -0.51 -7.55 1.68
CA SER A 128 -1.57 -7.83 0.71
C SER A 128 -2.53 -6.65 0.59
N VAL A 129 -2.95 -6.06 1.72
CA VAL A 129 -3.79 -4.84 1.73
C VAL A 129 -3.09 -3.70 0.98
N CYS A 130 -1.80 -3.50 1.20
CA CYS A 130 -1.04 -2.49 0.48
C CYS A 130 -1.03 -2.74 -1.03
N VAL A 131 -0.70 -3.95 -1.49
CA VAL A 131 -0.69 -4.31 -2.92
C VAL A 131 -2.05 -4.07 -3.56
N LEU A 132 -3.14 -4.49 -2.91
CA LEU A 132 -4.50 -4.25 -3.40
C LEU A 132 -4.81 -2.76 -3.53
N GLY A 133 -4.41 -1.96 -2.54
CA GLY A 133 -4.60 -0.51 -2.55
C GLY A 133 -3.76 0.21 -3.61
N TYR A 134 -2.50 -0.18 -3.83
CA TYR A 134 -1.67 0.35 -4.92
C TYR A 134 -2.30 0.09 -6.29
N CYS A 135 -2.92 -1.08 -6.45
CA CYS A 135 -3.63 -1.44 -7.67
C CYS A 135 -4.92 -0.63 -7.90
N VAL A 136 -5.37 0.21 -6.97
CA VAL A 136 -6.48 1.19 -7.18
C VAL A 136 -6.01 2.40 -8.00
N PHE A 137 -4.71 2.58 -8.21
CA PHE A 137 -4.18 3.75 -8.92
C PHE A 137 -4.69 3.94 -10.36
N PRO A 138 -4.78 2.91 -11.23
CA PRO A 138 -5.39 3.06 -12.55
C PRO A 138 -6.84 3.57 -12.50
N LEU A 139 -7.61 3.19 -11.47
CA LEU A 139 -8.97 3.72 -11.24
C LEU A 139 -8.95 5.19 -10.79
N ASN A 140 -7.95 5.63 -10.02
CA ASN A 140 -7.77 7.05 -9.72
C ASN A 140 -7.55 7.87 -11.00
N ILE A 141 -6.68 7.39 -11.89
CA ILE A 141 -6.44 8.03 -13.20
C ILE A 141 -7.72 8.04 -14.03
N ALA A 142 -8.43 6.91 -14.10
CA ALA A 142 -9.68 6.82 -14.83
C ALA A 142 -10.72 7.85 -14.32
N THR A 143 -10.87 7.98 -13.01
CA THR A 143 -11.74 8.99 -12.38
C THR A 143 -11.31 10.42 -12.73
N LEU A 144 -10.01 10.72 -12.65
CA LEU A 144 -9.49 12.05 -13.02
C LEU A 144 -9.76 12.38 -14.49
N VAL A 145 -9.50 11.43 -15.39
CA VAL A 145 -9.80 11.60 -16.83
C VAL A 145 -11.29 11.77 -17.04
N CYS A 146 -12.15 11.03 -16.32
CA CYS A 146 -13.60 11.22 -16.40
C CYS A 146 -14.05 12.60 -15.92
N MET A 147 -13.49 13.11 -14.82
CA MET A 147 -13.79 14.45 -14.32
C MET A 147 -13.39 15.53 -15.34
N LEU A 148 -12.19 15.43 -15.92
CA LEU A 148 -11.73 16.37 -16.95
C LEU A 148 -12.54 16.26 -18.24
N ALA A 149 -12.86 15.03 -18.68
CA ALA A 149 -13.67 14.80 -19.87
C ALA A 149 -15.09 15.36 -19.73
N LYS A 150 -15.70 15.28 -18.54
CA LYS A 150 -17.03 15.84 -18.25
C LYS A 150 -17.11 17.36 -18.49
N VAL A 151 -15.99 18.08 -18.38
CA VAL A 151 -15.90 19.52 -18.69
C VAL A 151 -16.02 19.78 -20.19
N VAL A 152 -15.55 18.87 -21.04
CA VAL A 152 -15.47 19.05 -22.50
C VAL A 152 -16.61 18.33 -23.24
N VAL A 153 -16.95 17.11 -22.84
CA VAL A 153 -17.91 16.22 -23.53
C VAL A 153 -18.67 15.35 -22.52
N SER A 154 -20.01 15.37 -22.56
CA SER A 154 -20.87 14.61 -21.65
C SER A 154 -21.44 13.34 -22.31
N HIS A 155 -20.57 12.42 -22.74
CA HIS A 155 -21.00 11.11 -23.26
C HIS A 155 -20.80 10.01 -22.23
N ILE A 156 -21.92 9.43 -21.76
CA ILE A 156 -21.92 8.30 -20.81
C ILE A 156 -21.11 7.10 -21.32
N LEU A 157 -21.14 6.84 -22.64
CA LEU A 157 -20.40 5.74 -23.27
C LEU A 157 -18.88 5.90 -23.12
N LEU A 158 -18.35 7.12 -23.30
CA LEU A 158 -16.92 7.40 -23.14
C LEU A 158 -16.46 7.11 -21.71
N ARG A 159 -17.26 7.54 -20.73
CA ARG A 159 -17.00 7.25 -19.31
C ARG A 159 -17.02 5.75 -19.02
N MET A 160 -18.01 5.03 -19.55
CA MET A 160 -18.06 3.57 -19.39
C MET A 160 -16.79 2.90 -19.93
N ILE A 161 -16.29 3.35 -21.09
CA ILE A 161 -15.04 2.83 -21.68
C ILE A 161 -13.84 3.13 -20.77
N ILE A 162 -13.68 4.39 -20.33
CA ILE A 162 -12.54 4.81 -19.48
C ILE A 162 -12.54 4.02 -18.16
N VAL A 163 -13.69 3.93 -17.48
CA VAL A 163 -13.81 3.18 -16.22
C VAL A 163 -13.57 1.69 -16.44
N SER A 164 -14.06 1.12 -17.54
CA SER A 164 -13.81 -0.30 -17.89
C SER A 164 -12.33 -0.58 -18.11
N VAL A 165 -11.61 0.31 -18.81
CA VAL A 165 -10.15 0.19 -18.98
C VAL A 165 -9.45 0.27 -17.63
N GLY A 166 -9.80 1.24 -16.78
CA GLY A 166 -9.25 1.37 -15.42
C GLY A 166 -9.49 0.12 -14.57
N PHE A 167 -10.73 -0.39 -14.57
CA PHE A 167 -11.14 -1.62 -13.89
C PHE A 167 -10.31 -2.83 -14.35
N LEU A 168 -10.22 -3.05 -15.65
CA LEU A 168 -9.47 -4.16 -16.23
C LEU A 168 -7.99 -4.04 -15.90
N TRP A 169 -7.42 -2.83 -15.94
CA TRP A 169 -6.02 -2.59 -15.61
C TRP A 169 -5.72 -2.88 -14.14
N SER A 170 -6.51 -2.30 -13.23
CA SER A 170 -6.41 -2.53 -11.78
C SER A 170 -6.55 -4.00 -11.41
N THR A 171 -7.56 -4.67 -11.98
CA THR A 171 -7.80 -6.10 -11.75
C THR A 171 -6.65 -6.93 -12.29
N ARG A 172 -6.19 -6.69 -13.52
CA ARG A 172 -5.08 -7.43 -14.13
C ARG A 172 -3.81 -7.27 -13.31
N ALA A 173 -3.45 -6.05 -12.92
CA ALA A 173 -2.29 -5.77 -12.08
C ALA A 173 -2.37 -6.59 -10.78
N SER A 174 -3.47 -6.44 -10.04
CA SER A 174 -3.69 -7.15 -8.78
C SER A 174 -3.64 -8.67 -8.91
N VAL A 175 -4.27 -9.25 -9.94
CA VAL A 175 -4.24 -10.69 -10.21
C VAL A 175 -2.83 -11.18 -10.51
N VAL A 176 -2.02 -10.42 -11.27
CA VAL A 176 -0.63 -10.79 -11.53
C VAL A 176 0.16 -10.87 -10.22
N PHE A 177 0.01 -9.89 -9.32
CA PHE A 177 0.68 -9.93 -8.02
C PHE A 177 0.14 -11.06 -7.14
N MET A 178 -1.18 -11.13 -6.91
CA MET A 178 -1.80 -12.10 -6.00
C MET A 178 -1.63 -13.54 -6.45
N SER A 179 -1.69 -13.82 -7.76
CA SER A 179 -1.52 -15.18 -8.28
C SER A 179 -0.11 -15.74 -8.07
N LYS A 180 0.91 -14.90 -7.90
CA LYS A 180 2.28 -15.34 -7.58
C LYS A 180 2.44 -15.76 -6.12
N LEU A 181 1.51 -15.35 -5.26
CA LEU A 181 1.59 -15.53 -3.80
C LEU A 181 0.83 -16.76 -3.29
N VAL A 182 -0.05 -17.31 -4.14
CA VAL A 182 -0.93 -18.44 -3.80
C VAL A 182 -0.58 -19.66 -4.68
N PRO A 183 -0.63 -20.90 -4.15
CA PRO A 183 -0.34 -22.10 -4.93
C PRO A 183 -1.19 -22.19 -6.23
N PRO A 184 -0.62 -22.71 -7.33
CA PRO A 184 -1.27 -22.72 -8.64
C PRO A 184 -2.65 -23.39 -8.67
N LYS A 185 -2.85 -24.41 -7.83
CA LYS A 185 -4.12 -25.13 -7.69
C LYS A 185 -5.26 -24.29 -7.09
N ARG A 186 -4.96 -23.16 -6.42
CA ARG A 186 -5.94 -22.32 -5.71
C ARG A 186 -6.06 -20.90 -6.26
N LYS A 187 -5.32 -20.55 -7.32
CA LYS A 187 -5.29 -19.20 -7.93
C LYS A 187 -6.67 -18.67 -8.26
N ALA A 188 -7.52 -19.49 -8.89
CA ALA A 188 -8.86 -19.05 -9.31
C ALA A 188 -9.73 -18.59 -8.13
N LEU A 189 -9.62 -19.23 -6.96
CA LEU A 189 -10.37 -18.87 -5.77
C LEU A 189 -9.91 -17.53 -5.18
N THR A 190 -8.64 -17.15 -5.37
CA THR A 190 -8.13 -15.83 -4.97
C THR A 190 -8.54 -14.74 -5.95
N VAL A 191 -8.65 -15.05 -7.25
CA VAL A 191 -9.01 -14.07 -8.29
C VAL A 191 -10.47 -13.58 -8.13
N TYR A 192 -11.38 -14.44 -7.70
CA TYR A 192 -12.80 -14.07 -7.59
C TYR A 192 -13.07 -12.91 -6.61
N PRO A 193 -12.61 -12.94 -5.35
CA PRO A 193 -12.76 -11.79 -4.43
C PRO A 193 -12.08 -10.53 -4.94
N VAL A 194 -10.92 -10.66 -5.59
CA VAL A 194 -10.17 -9.53 -6.18
C VAL A 194 -10.98 -8.85 -7.28
N LEU A 195 -11.56 -9.65 -8.20
CA LEU A 195 -12.42 -9.15 -9.27
C LEU A 195 -13.63 -8.38 -8.70
N LEU A 196 -14.33 -8.98 -7.72
CA LEU A 196 -15.50 -8.34 -7.09
C LEU A 196 -15.13 -7.03 -6.40
N PHE A 197 -13.99 -6.98 -5.72
CA PHE A 197 -13.49 -5.78 -5.06
C PHE A 197 -13.31 -4.61 -6.04
N TYR A 198 -12.58 -4.80 -7.13
CA TYR A 198 -12.39 -3.73 -8.12
C TYR A 198 -13.67 -3.44 -8.90
N LEU A 199 -14.53 -4.43 -9.14
CA LEU A 199 -15.81 -4.23 -9.82
C LEU A 199 -16.69 -3.30 -9.01
N PHE A 200 -16.79 -3.53 -7.70
CA PHE A 200 -17.59 -2.69 -6.80
C PHE A 200 -17.07 -1.24 -6.73
N ILE A 201 -15.74 -1.06 -6.63
CA ILE A 201 -15.14 0.29 -6.67
C ILE A 201 -15.41 0.96 -8.03
N SER A 202 -15.22 0.25 -9.14
CA SER A 202 -15.44 0.78 -10.48
C SER A 202 -16.90 1.14 -10.71
N TRP A 203 -17.84 0.37 -10.14
CA TRP A 203 -19.26 0.69 -10.14
C TRP A 203 -19.55 1.99 -9.40
N MET A 204 -18.95 2.21 -8.22
CA MET A 204 -19.07 3.49 -7.51
C MET A 204 -18.50 4.66 -8.33
N VAL A 205 -17.40 4.45 -9.05
CA VAL A 205 -16.85 5.47 -9.97
C VAL A 205 -17.79 5.74 -11.14
N LEU A 206 -18.51 4.74 -11.63
CA LEU A 206 -19.38 4.86 -12.81
C LEU A 206 -20.73 5.53 -12.51
N ILE A 207 -21.27 5.37 -11.31
CA ILE A 207 -22.62 5.87 -10.97
C ILE A 207 -22.70 7.38 -10.65
N GLN A 208 -21.58 8.00 -10.30
CA GLN A 208 -21.53 9.44 -9.93
C GLN A 208 -21.70 10.42 -11.09
#